data_AF-A0A6B3BL59-F1
#
_entry.id   AF-A0A6B3BL59-F1
#
_cell.length_a   1.000
_cell.length_b   1.000
_cell.length_c   1.000
_cell.angle_alpha   90.00
_cell.angle_beta   90.00
_cell.angle_gamma   90.00
#
_symmetry.space_group_name_H-M   'P 1'
#
loop_
_entity.id
_entity.type
_entity.pdbx_description
1 polymer ?
#
loop_
_entity_poly.entity_id
_entity_poly.type
_entity_poly.pdbx_seq_one_letter_code
_entity_poly.pdbx_strand_id
1 'polypeptide(L)'
;MSVSVTLPALGESVTEGTVTRWLKAEGERVEADEPLLEVSTDKVDTEIPAPASGVLSSIKVAEDETVEVGAELAIIDDGSGAPAAEAAPAAEPAATPAPAAA
;
A
#
# COMPACT_ATOMS: atom_id res chain seq x y z
N MET A 1 4.13 10.65 -6.63
CA MET A 1 3.02 11.59 -6.33
C MET A 1 2.22 10.91 -5.26
N SER A 2 1.96 11.59 -4.16
CA SER A 2 1.30 10.98 -3.00
C SER A 2 -0.21 10.97 -3.20
N VAL A 3 -0.84 9.81 -3.04
CA VAL A 3 -2.28 9.59 -3.08
C VAL A 3 -2.77 9.43 -1.64
N SER A 4 -3.68 10.29 -1.21
CA SER A 4 -4.34 10.17 0.09
C SER A 4 -5.40 9.06 0.01
N VAL A 5 -5.29 8.07 0.88
CA VAL A 5 -6.33 7.06 1.10
C VAL A 5 -7.38 7.67 1.99
N THR A 6 -8.59 7.84 1.48
CA THR A 6 -9.71 8.33 2.28
C THR A 6 -10.72 7.22 2.51
N LEU A 7 -11.49 7.31 3.60
CA LEU A 7 -12.62 6.41 3.83
C LEU A 7 -13.70 6.68 2.76
N PRO A 8 -13.99 5.73 1.84
CA PRO A 8 -15.06 5.90 0.87
C PRO A 8 -16.43 5.87 1.58
N ALA A 9 -17.47 6.31 0.89
CA ALA A 9 -18.83 6.17 1.40
C ALA A 9 -19.25 4.69 1.37
N LEU A 10 -19.34 4.07 2.54
CA LEU A 10 -19.63 2.64 2.73
C LEU A 10 -21.14 2.33 2.70
N GLY A 11 -21.99 3.35 2.54
CA GLY A 11 -23.43 3.24 2.36
C GLY A 11 -24.14 4.58 2.57
N GLU A 12 -25.39 4.71 2.10
CA GLU A 12 -26.17 5.96 2.24
C GLU A 12 -26.42 6.41 3.69
N SER A 13 -26.28 5.49 4.66
CA SER A 13 -26.53 5.74 6.09
C SER A 13 -25.29 5.57 6.98
N VAL A 14 -24.11 5.33 6.40
CA VAL A 14 -22.87 5.10 7.17
C VAL A 14 -21.98 6.32 7.02
N THR A 15 -21.82 7.09 8.10
CA THR A 15 -21.02 8.33 8.13
C THR A 15 -19.65 8.15 8.76
N GLU A 16 -19.42 7.01 9.43
CA GLU A 16 -18.17 6.71 10.14
C GLU A 16 -17.90 5.20 10.15
N GLY A 17 -16.63 4.83 10.36
CA GLY A 17 -16.20 3.46 10.50
C GLY A 17 -14.97 3.35 11.39
N THR A 18 -14.85 2.23 12.10
CA THR A 18 -13.72 1.95 12.99
C THR A 18 -12.74 1.02 12.32
N VAL A 19 -11.46 1.38 12.27
CA VAL A 19 -10.41 0.53 11.73
C VAL A 19 -10.25 -0.68 12.64
N THR A 20 -10.64 -1.87 12.19
CA THR A 20 -10.46 -3.09 13.01
C THR A 20 -9.04 -3.58 12.96
N ARG A 21 -8.40 -3.46 11.79
CA ARG A 21 -7.02 -3.88 11.58
C ARG A 21 -6.41 -3.37 10.29
N TRP A 22 -5.10 -3.18 10.32
CA TRP A 22 -4.29 -2.90 9.14
C TRP A 22 -3.73 -4.21 8.56
N LEU A 23 -3.88 -4.40 7.24
CA LEU A 23 -3.25 -5.50 6.51
C LEU A 23 -1.87 -5.10 5.99
N LYS A 24 -1.62 -3.79 5.84
CA LYS A 24 -0.40 -3.20 5.32
C LYS A 24 0.21 -2.24 6.33
N ALA A 25 1.53 -2.18 6.40
CA ALA A 25 2.28 -1.30 7.31
C ALA A 25 2.96 -0.13 6.58
N GLU A 26 3.32 0.91 7.33
CA GLU A 26 4.11 2.04 6.81
C GLU A 26 5.44 1.53 6.22
N GLY A 27 5.74 1.95 4.99
CA GLY A 27 6.88 1.51 4.20
C GLY A 27 6.63 0.25 3.36
N GLU A 28 5.45 -0.36 3.44
CA GLU A 28 5.13 -1.56 2.67
C GLU A 28 4.57 -1.24 1.28
N ARG A 29 4.85 -2.12 0.32
CA ARG A 29 4.35 -2.00 -1.06
C ARG A 29 2.92 -2.53 -1.14
N VAL A 30 2.07 -1.74 -1.80
CA VAL A 30 0.64 -2.00 -2.01
C VAL A 30 0.31 -1.84 -3.48
N GLU A 31 -0.66 -2.58 -3.99
CA GLU A 31 -1.13 -2.46 -5.37
C GLU A 31 -2.52 -1.82 -5.45
N ALA A 32 -2.84 -1.14 -6.55
CA ALA A 32 -4.18 -0.62 -6.81
C ALA A 32 -5.19 -1.78 -6.75
N ASP A 33 -6.36 -1.52 -6.17
CA ASP A 33 -7.40 -2.53 -5.91
C ASP A 33 -6.99 -3.62 -4.89
N GLU A 34 -5.86 -3.47 -4.19
CA GLU A 34 -5.44 -4.38 -3.11
C GLU A 34 -5.98 -3.92 -1.74
N PRO A 35 -6.52 -4.80 -0.87
CA PRO A 35 -7.02 -4.44 0.44
C PRO A 35 -5.91 -3.96 1.38
N LEU A 36 -6.05 -2.74 1.90
CA LEU A 36 -5.07 -2.12 2.81
C LEU A 36 -5.38 -2.37 4.28
N LEU A 37 -6.66 -2.25 4.64
CA LEU A 37 -7.16 -2.31 6.00
C LEU A 37 -8.64 -2.72 6.00
N GLU A 38 -9.10 -3.21 7.14
CA GLU A 38 -10.50 -3.55 7.38
C GLU A 38 -11.14 -2.51 8.30
N VAL A 39 -12.35 -2.09 7.95
CA VAL A 39 -13.16 -1.16 8.74
C VAL A 39 -14.45 -1.87 9.15
N SER A 40 -14.76 -1.87 10.44
CA SER A 40 -16.07 -2.30 10.92
C SER A 40 -16.99 -1.10 11.06
N THR A 41 -18.17 -1.22 10.49
CA THR A 41 -19.25 -0.24 10.64
C THR A 41 -20.33 -0.85 11.53
N ASP A 42 -21.32 -0.05 11.96
CA ASP A 42 -22.45 -0.50 12.81
C ASP A 42 -23.12 -1.79 12.32
N LYS A 43 -23.05 -2.09 11.01
CA LYS A 43 -23.79 -3.21 10.41
C LYS A 43 -22.96 -4.25 9.68
N VAL A 44 -21.85 -3.86 9.05
CA VAL A 44 -21.06 -4.76 8.19
C VAL A 44 -19.59 -4.34 8.20
N ASP A 45 -18.70 -5.33 8.21
CA ASP A 45 -17.28 -5.15 8.01
C ASP A 45 -16.97 -4.99 6.52
N THR A 46 -16.15 -4.00 6.18
CA THR A 46 -15.78 -3.67 4.80
C THR A 46 -14.31 -3.36 4.72
N GLU A 47 -13.68 -3.90 3.69
CA GLU A 47 -12.27 -3.65 3.38
C GLU A 47 -12.10 -2.36 2.58
N ILE A 48 -11.01 -1.62 2.86
CA ILE A 48 -10.64 -0.42 2.11
C ILE A 48 -9.57 -0.80 1.10
N PRO A 49 -9.89 -0.82 -0.21
CA PRO A 49 -8.92 -1.08 -1.25
C PRO A 49 -8.01 0.12 -1.48
N ALA A 50 -6.80 -0.13 -1.97
CA ALA A 50 -5.88 0.93 -2.31
C ALA A 50 -6.34 1.69 -3.57
N PRO A 51 -6.39 3.03 -3.53
CA PRO A 51 -6.77 3.84 -4.70
C PRO A 51 -5.71 3.85 -5.81
N ALA A 52 -4.46 3.47 -5.49
CA ALA A 52 -3.34 3.40 -6.43
C ALA A 52 -2.26 2.44 -5.92
N SER A 53 -1.45 1.89 -6.84
CA SER A 53 -0.26 1.10 -6.50
C SER A 53 0.84 2.03 -5.98
N GLY A 54 1.56 1.61 -4.94
CA GLY A 54 2.62 2.43 -4.37
C GLY A 54 3.22 1.84 -3.11
N VAL A 55 3.79 2.71 -2.27
CA VAL A 55 4.30 2.38 -0.94
C VAL A 55 3.51 3.18 0.08
N LEU A 56 3.04 2.53 1.15
CA LEU A 56 2.36 3.23 2.23
C LEU A 56 3.35 4.18 2.90
N SER A 57 3.23 5.48 2.66
CA SER A 57 4.18 6.49 3.11
C SER A 57 4.02 6.79 4.60
N SER A 58 2.77 6.97 5.05
CA SER A 58 2.46 7.13 6.47
C SER A 58 0.99 6.87 6.79
N ILE A 59 0.72 6.32 7.97
CA ILE A 59 -0.60 6.04 8.51
C ILE A 59 -1.03 7.22 9.39
N LYS A 60 -2.17 7.85 9.07
CA LYS A 60 -2.75 8.93 9.88
C LYS A 60 -3.68 8.39 10.98
N VAL A 61 -4.25 7.21 10.75
CA VAL A 61 -5.32 6.62 11.56
C VAL A 61 -4.91 5.21 11.99
N ALA A 62 -4.79 4.99 13.29
CA ALA A 62 -4.33 3.70 13.83
C ALA A 62 -5.43 2.62 13.82
N GLU A 63 -5.03 1.38 14.11
CA GLU A 63 -5.98 0.31 14.46
C GLU A 63 -6.79 0.72 15.70
N ASP A 64 -8.07 0.32 15.75
CA ASP A 64 -9.05 0.67 16.79
C ASP A 64 -9.50 2.15 16.80
N GLU A 65 -9.15 2.91 15.77
CA GLU A 65 -9.55 4.32 15.64
C GLU A 65 -10.80 4.48 14.76
N THR A 66 -11.71 5.36 15.20
CA THR A 66 -12.95 5.69 14.47
C THR A 66 -12.75 6.93 13.60
N VAL A 67 -13.15 6.85 12.34
CA VAL A 67 -13.02 7.92 11.35
C VAL A 67 -14.31 8.18 10.59
N GLU A 68 -14.48 9.41 10.12
CA GLU A 68 -15.63 9.81 9.30
C GLU A 68 -15.40 9.52 7.80
N VAL A 69 -16.49 9.40 7.04
CA VAL A 69 -16.44 9.28 5.58
C VAL A 69 -15.74 10.50 4.98
N GLY A 70 -14.76 10.23 4.12
CA GLY A 70 -13.90 11.24 3.51
C GLY A 70 -12.69 11.65 4.36
N ALA A 71 -12.53 11.12 5.58
CA ALA A 71 -11.32 11.33 6.37
C ALA A 71 -10.12 10.62 5.71
N GLU A 72 -8.94 11.24 5.80
CA GLU A 72 -7.69 10.63 5.33
C GLU A 72 -7.18 9.59 6.33
N LEU A 73 -7.12 8.34 5.89
CA LEU A 73 -6.63 7.18 6.65
C LEU A 73 -5.11 7.08 6.60
N ALA A 74 -4.54 7.23 5.41
CA ALA A 74 -3.10 7.14 5.17
C ALA A 74 -2.71 7.81 3.85
N ILE A 75 -1.41 7.90 3.60
CA ILE A 75 -0.84 8.43 2.36
C ILE A 75 -0.05 7.31 1.69
N ILE A 76 -0.36 7.03 0.43
CA ILE A 76 0.42 6.14 -0.44
C ILE A 76 1.30 7.00 -1.34
N ASP A 77 2.59 6.68 -1.45
CA ASP A 77 3.42 7.24 -2.50
C ASP A 77 3.46 6.26 -3.69
N ASP A 78 2.91 6.67 -4.83
CA ASP A 78 2.89 5.86 -6.07
C ASP A 78 4.30 5.58 -6.64
N GLY A 79 5.37 6.16 -6.05
CA GLY A 79 6.72 5.78 -6.41
C GLY A 79 7.14 6.27 -7.80
N SER A 80 6.44 7.24 -8.39
CA SER A 80 6.86 8.02 -9.57
C SER A 80 8.24 8.74 -9.43
N GLY A 81 9.07 8.35 -8.45
CA GLY A 81 10.43 8.84 -8.21
C GLY A 81 11.51 7.77 -7.97
N ALA A 82 11.25 6.46 -8.06
CA ALA A 82 12.32 5.46 -7.96
C ALA A 82 12.03 4.20 -8.82
N PRO A 83 13.02 3.71 -9.58
CA PRO A 83 12.83 2.56 -10.47
C PRO A 83 12.54 1.32 -9.62
N ALA A 84 11.68 0.45 -10.16
CA ALA A 84 11.47 -0.88 -9.64
C ALA A 84 12.81 -1.52 -9.25
N ALA A 85 13.01 -1.76 -7.96
CA ALA A 85 14.12 -2.57 -7.48
C ALA A 85 13.85 -4.02 -7.90
N GLU A 86 14.27 -4.33 -9.13
CA GLU A 86 15.14 -5.45 -9.43
C GLU A 86 14.78 -6.75 -8.69
N ALA A 87 13.72 -7.41 -9.15
CA ALA A 87 13.63 -8.86 -9.03
C ALA A 87 14.62 -9.50 -10.02
N ALA A 88 15.92 -9.43 -9.73
CA ALA A 88 16.92 -10.28 -10.34
C ALA A 88 18.14 -10.42 -9.42
N PRO A 89 18.36 -11.62 -8.90
CA PRO A 89 19.73 -12.13 -8.95
C PRO A 89 19.73 -13.58 -9.43
N ALA A 90 20.15 -13.79 -10.67
CA ALA A 90 20.99 -14.94 -11.07
C ALA A 90 21.36 -14.81 -12.56
N ALA A 91 22.21 -13.83 -12.89
CA ALA A 91 23.09 -13.96 -14.02
C ALA A 91 24.48 -14.26 -13.46
N GLU A 92 24.92 -15.51 -13.57
CA GLU A 92 26.29 -15.94 -13.32
C GLU A 92 27.02 -15.94 -14.69
N PRO A 93 27.99 -15.04 -14.94
CA PRO A 93 28.85 -15.12 -16.10
C PRO A 93 30.25 -15.54 -15.65
N ALA A 94 30.63 -16.78 -15.93
CA ALA A 94 32.01 -17.23 -15.84
C ALA A 94 32.48 -17.71 -17.23
N ALA A 95 32.77 -16.74 -18.10
CA ALA A 95 33.61 -16.94 -19.27
C ALA A 95 35.01 -16.41 -18.95
N THR A 96 35.96 -17.30 -18.65
CA THR A 96 37.38 -16.97 -18.51
C THR A 96 38.02 -16.92 -19.91
N PRO A 97 38.63 -15.81 -20.35
CA PRO A 97 39.43 -15.79 -21.56
C PRO A 97 40.81 -16.42 -21.31
N ALA A 98 41.29 -17.12 -22.34
CA ALA A 98 42.55 -17.85 -22.39
C ALA A 98 43.80 -16.98 -22.17
N PRO A 99 44.86 -17.51 -21.54
CA PRO A 99 46.20 -16.94 -21.61
C PRO A 99 47.03 -17.57 -22.75
N ALA A 100 48.18 -16.96 -23.02
CA ALA A 100 49.29 -17.37 -23.89
C ALA A 100 49.24 -16.84 -25.33
N ALA A 101 50.31 -16.29 -25.90
CA ALA A 101 51.67 -16.04 -25.44
C ALA A 101 52.38 -15.11 -26.45
N ALA A 102 53.49 -14.52 -25.98
CA ALA A 102 54.76 -14.25 -26.66
C ALA A 102 54.76 -13.75 -28.12
#